data_AF-A0A2W4QJ96-F1
#
_entry.id   AF-A0A2W4QJ96-F1
#
_cell.length_a   1.000
_cell.length_b   1.000
_cell.length_c   1.000
_cell.angle_alpha   90.00
_cell.angle_beta   90.00
_cell.angle_gamma   90.00
#
_symmetry.space_group_name_H-M   'P 1'
#
loop_
_entity.id
_entity.type
_entity.pdbx_description
1 polymer ?
#
loop_
_entity_poly.entity_id
_entity_poly.type
_entity_poly.pdbx_seq_one_letter_code
_entity_poly.pdbx_strand_id
1 'polypeptide(L)'
;MRYLRFLLILPVFVVSACQDSAPSAPPHEPGQLVSSTQTTQYSYQQLRTVAALLGFDDFTAILNHDVRVYRIVYRTSYRGDVTEASGLLFVPQNVQGGAPLVSLQHGTTFRK
;
A
#
# COMPACT_ATOMS: atom_id res chain seq x y z
N MET A 1 22.38 -44.66 -48.01
CA MET A 1 21.20 -44.41 -47.14
C MET A 1 21.59 -44.37 -45.65
N ARG A 2 22.37 -43.36 -45.22
CA ARG A 2 22.79 -43.25 -43.79
C ARG A 2 22.58 -41.87 -43.17
N TYR A 3 22.37 -40.84 -44.00
CA TYR A 3 22.08 -39.46 -43.58
C TYR A 3 20.58 -39.15 -43.46
N LEU A 4 19.71 -39.95 -44.09
CA LEU A 4 18.25 -39.76 -44.04
C LEU A 4 17.66 -40.05 -42.64
N ARG A 5 18.35 -40.85 -41.82
CA ARG A 5 17.96 -41.08 -40.42
C ARG A 5 18.34 -39.94 -39.48
N PHE A 6 19.35 -39.14 -39.82
CA PHE A 6 19.75 -37.97 -39.01
C PHE A 6 18.89 -36.73 -39.29
N LEU A 7 18.28 -36.65 -40.47
CA LEU A 7 17.43 -35.51 -40.86
C LEU A 7 16.06 -35.50 -40.17
N LEU A 8 15.70 -36.58 -39.49
CA LEU A 8 14.41 -36.73 -38.78
C LEU A 8 14.50 -36.47 -37.26
N ILE A 9 15.72 -36.33 -36.71
CA ILE A 9 15.94 -36.09 -35.26
C ILE A 9 16.02 -34.59 -34.94
N LEU A 10 16.34 -33.76 -35.94
CA LEU A 10 16.46 -32.29 -35.79
C LEU A 10 15.14 -31.56 -35.46
N PRO A 11 13.95 -31.92 -35.99
CA PRO A 11 12.73 -31.18 -35.67
C PRO A 11 12.18 -31.48 -34.27
N VAL A 12 12.60 -32.58 -33.63
CA VAL A 12 12.11 -32.98 -32.29
C VAL A 12 12.72 -32.11 -31.18
N PHE A 13 13.94 -31.58 -31.38
CA PHE A 13 14.57 -30.70 -30.41
C PHE A 13 13.99 -29.27 -30.37
N VAL A 14 13.32 -28.84 -31.43
CA VAL A 14 12.80 -27.46 -31.53
C VAL A 14 11.48 -27.28 -30.75
N VAL A 15 10.74 -28.37 -30.51
CA VAL A 15 9.43 -28.32 -29.84
C VAL A 15 9.52 -28.40 -28.31
N SER A 16 10.70 -28.70 -27.76
CA SER A 16 10.91 -28.83 -26.31
C SER A 16 11.38 -27.55 -25.61
N ALA A 17 11.41 -26.42 -26.32
CA ALA A 17 11.80 -25.11 -25.79
C ALA A 17 10.59 -24.22 -25.43
N CYS A 18 9.45 -24.81 -25.06
CA CYS A 18 8.41 -24.09 -24.33
C CYS A 18 8.91 -23.84 -22.91
N GLN A 19 9.60 -22.72 -22.72
CA GLN A 19 9.89 -22.19 -21.40
C GLN A 19 8.55 -21.69 -20.83
N ASP A 20 8.03 -22.36 -19.80
CA ASP A 20 6.98 -21.82 -18.95
C ASP A 20 7.52 -20.52 -18.35
N SER A 21 7.20 -19.41 -19.02
CA SER A 21 7.48 -18.08 -18.51
C SER A 21 6.46 -17.87 -17.42
N ALA A 22 6.81 -18.28 -16.19
CA ALA A 22 6.13 -17.82 -15.01
C ALA A 22 5.96 -16.30 -15.16
N PRO A 23 4.74 -15.74 -14.97
CA PRO A 23 4.56 -14.30 -15.10
C PRO A 23 5.59 -13.64 -14.19
N SER A 24 6.50 -12.85 -14.77
CA SER A 24 7.43 -12.05 -13.99
C SER A 24 6.58 -11.28 -13.00
N ALA A 25 6.87 -11.43 -11.70
CA ALA A 25 6.14 -10.71 -10.65
C ALA A 25 5.97 -9.25 -11.10
N PRO A 26 4.77 -8.67 -10.94
CA PRO A 26 4.50 -7.32 -11.44
C PRO A 26 5.61 -6.38 -10.95
N PRO A 27 6.11 -5.48 -11.81
CA PRO A 27 7.16 -4.54 -11.43
C PRO A 27 6.82 -3.90 -10.09
N HIS A 28 7.84 -3.71 -9.26
CA HIS A 28 7.72 -3.03 -7.98
C HIS A 28 7.43 -1.53 -8.24
N GLU A 29 6.18 -1.21 -8.57
CA GLU A 29 5.74 0.13 -8.93
C GLU A 29 5.68 1.02 -7.67
N PRO A 30 6.17 2.27 -7.72
CA PRO A 30 5.94 3.26 -6.69
C PRO A 30 4.44 3.42 -6.40
N GLY A 31 4.08 3.49 -5.12
CA GLY A 31 2.70 3.57 -4.66
C GLY A 31 2.03 2.22 -4.38
N GLN A 32 2.69 1.09 -4.68
CA GLN A 32 2.16 -0.22 -4.33
C GLN A 32 2.06 -0.42 -2.81
N LEU A 33 0.86 -0.75 -2.32
CA LEU A 33 0.64 -1.12 -0.93
C LEU A 33 1.31 -2.47 -0.64
N VAL A 34 2.14 -2.52 0.41
CA VAL A 34 2.81 -3.73 0.90
C VAL A 34 2.01 -4.36 2.03
N SER A 35 1.61 -3.56 3.03
CA SER A 35 0.78 -4.05 4.13
C SER A 35 -0.07 -2.93 4.75
N SER A 36 -1.16 -3.32 5.40
CA SER A 36 -2.02 -2.44 6.20
C SER A 36 -2.39 -3.15 7.50
N THR A 37 -2.00 -2.57 8.63
CA THR A 37 -2.29 -3.11 9.96
C THR A 37 -3.08 -2.08 10.76
N GLN A 38 -4.25 -2.46 11.27
CA GLN A 38 -4.99 -1.61 12.20
C GLN A 38 -4.20 -1.51 13.51
N THR A 39 -3.82 -0.30 13.90
CA THR A 39 -3.03 -0.05 15.12
C THR A 39 -3.90 0.30 16.30
N THR A 40 -4.93 1.12 16.08
CA THR A 40 -5.83 1.58 17.14
C THR A 40 -7.17 2.07 16.56
N GLN A 41 -8.11 2.37 17.45
CA GLN A 41 -9.38 3.01 17.14
C GLN A 41 -9.69 4.04 18.23
N TYR A 42 -10.19 5.21 17.81
CA TYR A 42 -10.65 6.27 18.69
C TYR A 42 -12.15 6.47 18.52
N SER A 43 -12.88 6.55 19.63
CA SER A 43 -14.28 6.98 19.57
C SER A 43 -14.38 8.49 19.35
N TYR A 44 -15.45 8.96 18.71
CA TYR A 44 -15.67 10.39 18.54
C TYR A 44 -15.72 11.14 19.88
N GLN A 45 -16.18 10.48 20.95
CA GLN A 45 -16.21 11.03 22.31
C GLN A 45 -14.79 11.27 22.85
N GLN A 46 -13.88 10.31 22.66
CA GLN A 46 -12.47 10.47 23.04
C GLN A 46 -11.84 11.63 22.26
N LEU A 47 -12.10 11.72 20.96
CA LEU A 47 -11.59 12.80 20.11
C LEU A 47 -12.11 14.17 20.56
N ARG A 48 -13.40 14.28 20.92
CA ARG A 48 -13.98 15.52 21.47
C ARG A 48 -13.32 15.92 22.78
N THR A 49 -13.11 14.98 23.69
CA THR A 49 -12.44 15.24 24.97
C THR A 49 -11.02 15.75 24.77
N VAL A 50 -10.25 15.13 23.87
CA VAL A 50 -8.90 15.57 23.54
C VAL A 50 -8.91 16.95 22.87
N ALA A 51 -9.84 17.19 21.94
CA ALA A 51 -9.97 18.48 21.27
C ALA A 51 -10.24 19.61 22.29
N ALA A 52 -11.20 19.42 23.19
CA ALA A 52 -11.51 20.40 24.24
C ALA A 52 -10.30 20.64 25.16
N LEU A 53 -9.60 19.58 25.59
CA LEU A 53 -8.43 19.71 26.45
C LEU A 53 -7.28 20.49 25.77
N LEU A 54 -7.18 20.41 24.44
CA LEU A 54 -6.16 21.09 23.65
C LEU A 54 -6.59 22.49 23.15
N GLY A 55 -7.77 22.98 23.55
CA GLY A 55 -8.27 24.30 23.14
C GLY A 55 -8.85 24.35 21.72
N PHE A 56 -9.25 23.20 21.18
CA PHE A 56 -9.91 23.04 19.87
C PHE A 56 -11.43 22.93 20.02
N ASP A 57 -12.03 23.66 20.96
CA ASP A 57 -13.44 23.58 21.30
C ASP A 57 -14.37 23.80 20.09
N ASP A 58 -13.97 24.70 19.19
CA ASP A 58 -14.69 25.02 17.94
C ASP A 58 -14.93 23.78 17.04
N PHE A 59 -14.07 22.76 17.15
CA PHE A 59 -14.16 21.55 16.33
C PHE A 59 -14.97 20.43 16.99
N THR A 60 -15.29 20.53 18.28
CA THR A 60 -16.00 19.46 19.01
C THR A 60 -17.38 19.15 18.39
N ALA A 61 -18.07 20.17 17.86
CA ALA A 61 -19.38 20.01 17.22
C ALA A 61 -19.32 19.16 15.93
N ILE A 62 -18.21 19.24 15.19
CA ILE A 62 -18.05 18.53 13.90
C ILE A 62 -17.38 17.15 14.04
N LEU A 63 -16.82 16.83 15.20
CA LEU A 63 -16.26 15.50 15.49
C LEU A 63 -17.38 14.51 15.80
N ASN A 64 -17.88 13.82 14.78
CA ASN A 64 -19.06 12.94 14.86
C ASN A 64 -18.83 11.49 14.39
N HIS A 65 -17.58 11.15 14.03
CA HIS A 65 -17.22 9.81 13.57
C HIS A 65 -16.15 9.18 14.46
N ASP A 66 -16.30 7.89 14.75
CA ASP A 66 -15.20 7.09 15.25
C ASP A 66 -14.13 6.98 14.15
N VAL A 67 -12.87 6.84 14.55
CA VAL A 67 -11.74 6.79 13.61
C VAL A 67 -10.93 5.53 13.85
N ARG A 68 -10.80 4.70 12.82
CA ARG A 68 -9.84 3.59 12.81
C ARG A 68 -8.52 4.07 12.23
N VAL A 69 -7.43 3.68 12.87
CA VAL A 69 -6.08 4.08 12.47
C VAL A 69 -5.34 2.87 11.96
N TYR A 70 -4.74 3.02 10.78
CA TYR A 70 -3.94 1.99 10.14
C TYR A 70 -2.50 2.49 9.99
N ARG A 71 -1.55 1.61 10.28
CA ARG A 71 -0.19 1.74 9.76
C ARG A 71 -0.16 1.07 8.38
N ILE A 72 0.25 1.83 7.38
CA ILE A 72 0.47 1.31 6.04
C ILE A 72 1.96 1.26 5.74
N VAL A 73 2.38 0.24 5.01
CA VAL A 73 3.71 0.15 4.39
C VAL A 73 3.49 0.12 2.88
N TYR A 74 4.22 0.96 2.15
CA TYR A 74 4.08 1.09 0.70
C TYR A 74 5.46 1.25 0.05
N ARG A 75 5.54 0.82 -1.21
CA ARG A 75 6.74 1.01 -2.02
C ARG A 75 6.80 2.44 -2.54
N THR A 76 7.98 3.02 -2.50
CA THR A 76 8.29 4.33 -3.06
C THR A 76 9.69 4.30 -3.66
N SER A 77 10.13 5.38 -4.28
CA SER A 77 11.49 5.51 -4.79
C SER A 77 12.28 6.54 -4.00
N TYR A 78 13.55 6.27 -3.77
CA TYR A 78 14.50 7.23 -3.23
C TYR A 78 15.82 7.12 -4.01
N ARG A 79 16.23 8.22 -4.64
CA ARG A 79 17.45 8.28 -5.47
C ARG A 79 17.52 7.24 -6.60
N GLY A 80 16.36 6.83 -7.12
CA GLY A 80 16.26 5.86 -8.23
C GLY A 80 16.06 4.42 -7.79
N ASP A 81 16.24 4.11 -6.50
CA ASP A 81 16.01 2.77 -5.96
C ASP A 81 14.62 2.64 -5.35
N VAL A 82 13.98 1.49 -5.56
CA VAL A 82 12.72 1.16 -4.90
C VAL A 82 13.00 0.81 -3.44
N THR A 83 12.23 1.40 -2.54
CA THR A 83 12.32 1.18 -1.09
C THR A 83 10.93 1.18 -0.47
N GLU A 84 10.84 0.78 0.80
CA GLU A 84 9.58 0.81 1.56
C GLU A 84 9.55 2.04 2.48
N ALA A 85 8.41 2.72 2.48
CA ALA A 85 8.07 3.75 3.44
C ALA A 85 6.83 3.35 4.24
N SER A 86 6.58 4.05 5.34
CA SER A 86 5.37 3.85 6.15
C SER A 86 4.63 5.14 6.41
N GLY A 87 3.31 5.06 6.57
CA GLY A 87 2.44 6.17 6.90
C GLY A 87 1.30 5.75 7.83
N LEU A 88 0.58 6.76 8.33
CA LEU A 88 -0.67 6.56 9.06
C LEU A 88 -1.86 6.93 8.18
N LEU A 89 -2.89 6.09 8.20
CA LEU A 89 -4.17 6.35 7.56
C LEU A 89 -5.26 6.39 8.63
N PHE A 90 -5.96 7.52 8.72
CA PHE A 90 -7.08 7.74 9.63
C PHE A 90 -8.38 7.62 8.83
N VAL A 91 -9.19 6.60 9.13
CA VAL A 91 -10.41 6.31 8.40
C VAL A 91 -11.63 6.59 9.29
N PRO A 92 -12.43 7.63 9.00
CA PRO A 92 -13.69 7.86 9.69
C PRO A 92 -14.68 6.72 9.41
N GLN A 93 -15.38 6.28 10.43
CA GLN A 93 -16.34 5.17 10.35
C GLN A 93 -17.75 5.67 10.08
N ASN A 94 -18.56 4.84 9.43
CA ASN A 94 -19.96 5.14 9.11
C ASN A 94 -20.17 6.40 8.25
N VAL A 95 -19.18 6.77 7.42
CA VAL A 95 -19.36 7.84 6.43
C VAL A 95 -20.29 7.34 5.32
N GLN A 96 -21.32 8.12 5.02
CA GLN A 96 -22.21 7.84 3.90
C GLN A 96 -21.66 8.51 2.63
N GLY A 97 -21.54 7.75 1.55
CA GLY A 97 -20.96 8.24 0.29
C GLY A 97 -19.43 8.31 0.31
N GLY A 98 -18.85 9.08 -0.60
CA GLY A 98 -17.40 9.27 -0.70
C GLY A 98 -16.89 10.23 0.36
N ALA A 99 -15.79 9.87 1.04
CA ALA A 99 -15.08 10.77 1.93
C ALA A 99 -13.99 11.53 1.15
N PRO A 100 -13.76 12.82 1.43
CA PRO A 100 -12.59 13.51 0.90
C PRO A 100 -11.30 12.88 1.44
N LEU A 101 -10.25 12.86 0.61
CA LEU A 101 -8.92 12.43 1.03
C LEU A 101 -8.08 13.66 1.36
N VAL A 102 -7.57 13.72 2.60
CA VAL A 102 -6.63 14.76 3.04
C VAL A 102 -5.26 14.11 3.25
N SER A 103 -4.25 14.61 2.56
CA SER A 103 -2.85 14.20 2.75
C SER A 103 -2.17 15.21 3.67
N LEU A 104 -1.76 14.76 4.86
CA LEU A 104 -1.11 15.59 5.86
C LEU A 104 0.34 15.16 6.05
N GLN A 105 1.25 16.11 5.93
CA GLN A 105 2.68 15.94 6.13
C GLN A 105 3.06 16.53 7.48
N HIS A 106 3.71 15.73 8.32
CA HIS A 106 4.19 16.20 9.62
C HIS A 106 5.44 17.10 9.44
N GLY A 107 5.73 17.93 10.44
CA GLY A 107 6.96 18.72 10.49
C GLY A 107 8.21 17.88 10.74
N THR A 108 9.40 18.47 10.75
CA THR A 108 10.66 17.76 10.98
C THR A 108 10.64 16.94 12.26
N THR A 109 10.97 15.64 12.17
CA THR A 109 11.11 14.76 13.33
C THR A 109 12.53 14.21 13.40
N PHE A 110 13.08 14.14 14.61
CA PHE A 110 14.43 13.62 14.86
C PHE A 110 14.41 12.30 15.65
N ARG A 111 13.24 11.89 16.14
CA ARG A 111 13.06 10.67 16.92
C ARG A 111 12.40 9.61 16.03
N LYS A 112 12.90 8.38 16.13
CA LYS A 112 12.27 7.19 15.56
C LYS A 112 11.16 6.69 16.47
#